data_AF-A0A3M7BS61-F1
#
_entry.id   AF-A0A3M7BS61-F1
#
_cell.length_a   1.000
_cell.length_b   1.000
_cell.length_c   1.000
_cell.angle_alpha   90.00
_cell.angle_beta   90.00
_cell.angle_gamma   90.00
#
_symmetry.space_group_name_H-M   'P 1'
#
loop_
_entity.id
_entity.type
_entity.pdbx_description
1 polymer ?
#
loop_
_entity_poly.entity_id
_entity_poly.type
_entity_poly.pdbx_seq_one_letter_code
_entity_poly.pdbx_strand_id
1 'polypeptide(L)'
;MTTTQRQPSLPSYDTAKSGKMEDRKRSLAADAGDDLAPSRKRLVKDENGQAMRMDGEKERDVENFQKDAIMRQMKEYKRQKKDFEDQYNTLLSKSKFHDEHLRTIDAWFSQLLDEVRILAAQTLPAPSAGQDAENGGDIYGSKLRFEDNELFSAHLQARSENIKGAIHDLFGRIPQTQPEAEHLRKQLNDLLAREKDQVIKLRTALEDQESLQERLENASYRYIKAEKMLDRAKSSQVQKLERQAMFGSGAANGGEGSSPAGGKRGGTSTPGVKKEGSESLTNGELENGIASAEVESQRKEAMAVAEKQKAQVEEIEAENERLTNALSAARTKLASLNDDDYAETSLFKSFKAQYESMISKVNDLEATNQTLREEAQKYAADRTRFRQQIDDETRESISESETQIARAETDLARIRNVRDELNAELNIRKTHEENRKLSADQAKELADARDARIRSLESELQ
;
A
#
# COMPACT_ATOMS: atom_id res chain seq x y z
N MET A 1 -23.57 45.49 44.45
CA MET A 1 -24.80 45.51 43.65
C MET A 1 -24.40 45.52 42.18
N THR A 2 -24.72 44.41 41.50
CA THR A 2 -24.96 44.23 40.06
C THR A 2 -24.35 45.21 39.06
N THR A 3 -23.44 44.72 38.22
CA THR A 3 -23.16 45.30 36.90
C THR A 3 -23.34 44.23 35.82
N THR A 4 -24.20 44.58 34.89
CA THR A 4 -24.83 43.77 33.84
C THR A 4 -23.87 43.42 32.70
N GLN A 5 -23.98 42.18 32.21
CA GLN A 5 -23.34 41.66 31.00
C GLN A 5 -23.75 42.44 29.74
N ARG A 6 -22.80 42.66 28.82
CA ARG A 6 -23.08 42.94 27.41
C ARG A 6 -22.09 42.19 26.53
N GLN A 7 -22.59 41.24 25.75
CA GLN A 7 -21.87 40.58 24.66
C GLN A 7 -21.76 41.50 23.44
N PRO A 8 -20.69 41.41 22.63
CA PRO A 8 -20.70 41.94 21.28
C PRO A 8 -20.74 40.83 20.21
N SER A 9 -21.59 41.10 19.23
CA SER A 9 -21.91 40.35 18.02
C SER A 9 -20.84 40.44 16.92
N LEU A 10 -20.82 39.41 16.06
CA LEU A 10 -20.03 39.26 14.82
C LEU A 10 -20.24 40.42 13.81
N PRO A 11 -19.22 40.79 13.01
CA PRO A 11 -19.40 41.62 11.82
C PRO A 11 -19.52 40.80 10.53
N SER A 12 -20.54 41.19 9.75
CA SER A 12 -20.81 40.88 8.35
C SER A 12 -19.78 41.53 7.42
N TYR A 13 -19.41 40.87 6.31
CA TYR A 13 -18.73 41.53 5.20
C TYR A 13 -19.37 41.17 3.87
N ASP A 14 -19.79 42.24 3.21
CA ASP A 14 -20.28 42.29 1.83
C ASP A 14 -19.14 42.74 0.89
N THR A 15 -19.41 42.44 -0.37
CA THR A 15 -18.64 42.41 -1.61
C THR A 15 -17.74 43.60 -2.05
N ALA A 16 -16.73 43.21 -2.85
CA ALA A 16 -16.17 43.86 -4.07
C ALA A 16 -15.01 44.89 -3.99
N LYS A 17 -13.81 44.43 -4.41
CA LYS A 17 -12.97 44.91 -5.56
C LYS A 17 -11.58 44.24 -5.50
N SER A 18 -11.32 43.20 -6.29
CA SER A 18 -10.67 43.21 -7.63
C SER A 18 -9.16 43.50 -7.62
N GLY A 19 -8.36 42.45 -7.91
CA GLY A 19 -6.90 42.52 -8.08
C GLY A 19 -6.26 41.16 -8.43
N LYS A 20 -6.43 40.75 -9.70
CA LYS A 20 -5.87 39.62 -10.49
C LYS A 20 -4.53 38.96 -10.05
N MET A 21 -4.49 37.61 -10.09
CA MET A 21 -3.59 36.78 -10.91
C MET A 21 -4.00 35.29 -10.79
N GLU A 22 -4.64 34.73 -11.82
CA GLU A 22 -4.09 33.71 -12.74
C GLU A 22 -4.51 32.26 -12.42
N ASP A 23 -5.76 31.96 -12.78
CA ASP A 23 -6.25 30.60 -13.01
C ASP A 23 -5.45 29.93 -14.13
N ARG A 24 -4.61 28.95 -13.80
CA ARG A 24 -4.10 27.94 -14.75
C ARG A 24 -5.23 26.99 -15.16
N LYS A 25 -6.22 27.51 -15.88
CA LYS A 25 -7.05 26.70 -16.79
C LYS A 25 -6.16 26.30 -17.96
N ARG A 26 -5.76 25.03 -18.02
CA ARG A 26 -5.38 24.43 -19.31
C ARG A 26 -6.63 24.40 -20.17
N SER A 27 -6.66 25.31 -21.12
CA SER A 27 -7.44 25.26 -22.34
C SER A 27 -7.10 23.96 -23.09
N LEU A 28 -8.03 23.00 -23.09
CA LEU A 28 -8.15 22.10 -24.23
C LEU A 28 -8.90 22.89 -25.30
N ALA A 29 -8.15 23.25 -26.34
CA ALA A 29 -8.60 24.03 -27.47
C ALA A 29 -9.83 23.40 -28.12
N ALA A 30 -10.76 24.28 -28.49
CA ALA A 30 -11.87 24.01 -29.37
C ALA A 30 -11.34 23.73 -30.78
N ASP A 31 -11.65 22.54 -31.31
CA ASP A 31 -12.06 22.38 -32.71
C ASP A 31 -12.86 21.07 -32.83
N ALA A 32 -14.19 21.20 -32.88
CA ALA A 32 -15.13 20.29 -33.54
C ALA A 32 -16.54 20.61 -33.04
N GLY A 33 -17.33 21.26 -33.91
CA GLY A 33 -18.76 20.98 -34.06
C GLY A 33 -19.67 21.28 -32.87
N ASP A 34 -20.33 22.43 -32.96
CA ASP A 34 -21.65 22.71 -32.43
C ASP A 34 -22.63 21.53 -32.66
N ASP A 35 -22.75 20.58 -31.71
CA ASP A 35 -23.87 19.61 -31.66
C ASP A 35 -23.97 18.84 -30.33
N LEU A 36 -24.30 19.52 -29.23
CA LEU A 36 -24.65 18.87 -27.95
C LEU A 36 -25.95 19.45 -27.36
N ALA A 37 -27.02 19.35 -28.12
CA ALA A 37 -28.36 19.13 -27.57
C ALA A 37 -28.80 17.72 -28.02
N PRO A 38 -29.37 16.87 -27.14
CA PRO A 38 -29.87 15.58 -27.59
C PRO A 38 -31.07 15.83 -28.51
N SER A 39 -30.83 15.69 -29.82
CA SER A 39 -31.84 15.89 -30.86
C SER A 39 -33.03 14.99 -30.55
N ARG A 40 -34.18 15.60 -30.21
CA ARG A 40 -35.46 14.89 -30.15
C ARG A 40 -35.74 14.28 -31.52
N LYS A 41 -35.79 12.93 -31.56
CA LYS A 41 -36.47 12.10 -32.56
C LYS A 41 -35.91 12.18 -34.00
N ARG A 42 -34.80 11.48 -34.26
CA ARG A 42 -34.62 10.84 -35.58
C ARG A 42 -35.43 9.55 -35.59
N LEU A 43 -36.66 9.62 -36.11
CA LEU A 43 -37.43 8.42 -36.46
C LEU A 43 -36.74 7.76 -37.65
N VAL A 44 -36.17 6.58 -37.42
CA VAL A 44 -35.79 5.67 -38.51
C VAL A 44 -37.09 5.26 -39.21
N LYS A 45 -37.17 5.46 -40.53
CA LYS A 45 -38.34 5.04 -41.33
C LYS A 45 -38.01 3.73 -42.04
N ASP A 46 -38.97 2.81 -42.09
CA ASP A 46 -38.83 1.60 -42.91
C ASP A 46 -39.03 1.90 -44.40
N GLU A 47 -38.89 0.86 -45.23
CA GLU A 47 -38.97 0.85 -46.69
C GLU A 47 -40.29 1.44 -47.26
N ASN A 48 -41.34 1.52 -46.43
CA ASN A 48 -42.66 2.06 -46.75
C ASN A 48 -42.92 3.44 -46.11
N GLY A 49 -41.89 4.07 -45.53
CA GLY A 49 -41.96 5.44 -45.03
C GLY A 49 -42.70 5.61 -43.70
N GLN A 50 -43.04 4.52 -43.00
CA GLN A 50 -43.61 4.58 -41.66
C GLN A 50 -42.52 4.77 -40.59
N ALA A 51 -42.86 5.59 -39.60
CA ALA A 51 -42.04 5.87 -38.45
C ALA A 51 -41.86 4.60 -37.59
N MET A 52 -40.67 4.02 -37.53
CA MET A 52 -40.33 3.02 -36.51
C MET A 52 -40.24 3.76 -35.17
N ARG A 53 -41.36 3.90 -34.47
CA ARG A 53 -41.34 4.25 -33.05
C ARG A 53 -40.90 3.00 -32.31
N MET A 54 -39.84 3.12 -31.51
CA MET A 54 -39.57 2.13 -30.47
C MET A 54 -40.85 1.95 -29.65
N ASP A 55 -41.19 0.69 -29.40
CA ASP A 55 -42.34 0.34 -28.55
C ASP A 55 -42.24 1.07 -27.21
N GLY A 56 -43.37 1.53 -26.66
CA GLY A 56 -43.39 2.36 -25.45
C GLY A 56 -42.76 1.67 -24.23
N GLU A 57 -42.74 0.34 -24.23
CA GLU A 57 -42.04 -0.48 -23.24
C GLU A 57 -40.52 -0.44 -23.43
N LYS A 58 -40.02 -0.51 -24.67
CA LYS A 58 -38.58 -0.40 -24.98
C LYS A 58 -38.02 0.99 -24.69
N GLU A 59 -38.82 2.03 -24.90
CA GLU A 59 -38.43 3.42 -24.54
C GLU A 59 -38.28 3.56 -23.02
N ARG A 60 -39.19 2.97 -22.22
CA ARG A 60 -39.09 2.92 -20.75
C ARG A 60 -37.89 2.10 -20.27
N ASP A 61 -37.58 1.00 -20.93
CA ASP A 61 -36.41 0.18 -20.59
C ASP A 61 -35.12 0.97 -20.79
N VAL A 62 -34.98 1.67 -21.93
CA VAL A 62 -33.82 2.54 -22.20
C VAL A 62 -33.71 3.65 -21.16
N GLU A 63 -34.82 4.31 -20.80
CA GLU A 63 -34.84 5.32 -19.73
C GLU A 63 -34.41 4.75 -18.37
N ASN A 64 -34.87 3.53 -18.03
CA ASN A 64 -34.50 2.86 -16.78
C ASN A 64 -33.01 2.48 -16.77
N PHE A 65 -32.46 1.99 -17.88
CA PHE A 65 -31.03 1.73 -18.03
C PHE A 65 -30.20 3.00 -17.89
N GLN A 66 -30.65 4.12 -18.48
CA GLN A 66 -29.97 5.41 -18.33
C GLN A 66 -30.01 5.92 -16.89
N LYS A 67 -31.17 5.84 -16.22
CA LYS A 67 -31.30 6.22 -14.80
C LYS A 67 -30.41 5.35 -13.90
N ASP A 68 -30.34 4.05 -14.15
CA ASP A 68 -29.47 3.14 -13.40
C ASP A 68 -27.98 3.42 -13.68
N ALA A 69 -27.60 3.71 -14.94
CA ALA A 69 -26.24 4.12 -15.29
C ALA A 69 -25.82 5.41 -14.58
N ILE A 70 -26.68 6.44 -14.58
CA ILE A 70 -26.46 7.69 -13.85
C ILE A 70 -26.37 7.41 -12.35
N MET A 71 -27.22 6.54 -11.80
CA MET A 71 -27.17 6.19 -10.37
C MET A 71 -25.86 5.50 -10.00
N ARG A 72 -25.37 4.59 -10.84
CA ARG A 72 -24.06 3.93 -10.65
C ARG A 72 -22.93 4.95 -10.68
N GLN A 73 -22.96 5.88 -11.65
CA GLN A 73 -21.97 6.95 -11.74
C GLN A 73 -22.01 7.89 -10.52
N MET A 74 -23.19 8.27 -10.03
CA MET A 74 -23.35 9.09 -8.84
C MET A 74 -22.88 8.38 -7.57
N LYS A 75 -23.11 7.07 -7.45
CA LYS A 75 -22.57 6.25 -6.35
C LYS A 75 -21.04 6.19 -6.40
N GLU A 76 -20.46 6.07 -7.59
CA GLU A 76 -19.02 6.09 -7.79
C GLU A 76 -18.43 7.48 -7.44
N TYR A 77 -19.05 8.58 -7.87
CA TYR A 77 -18.64 9.92 -7.44
C TYR A 77 -18.75 10.13 -5.93
N LYS A 78 -19.80 9.58 -5.29
CA LYS A 78 -19.92 9.63 -3.82
C LYS A 78 -18.80 8.85 -3.14
N ARG A 79 -18.39 7.72 -3.70
CA ARG A 79 -17.26 6.92 -3.21
C ARG A 79 -15.94 7.66 -3.40
N GLN A 80 -15.67 8.19 -4.60
CA GLN A 80 -14.48 8.97 -4.88
C GLN A 80 -14.40 10.24 -4.02
N LYS A 81 -15.51 10.95 -3.83
CA LYS A 81 -15.59 12.10 -2.92
C LYS A 81 -15.20 11.69 -1.50
N LYS A 82 -15.74 10.58 -1.00
CA LYS A 82 -15.38 10.07 0.33
C LYS A 82 -13.89 9.73 0.40
N ASP A 83 -13.35 9.04 -0.60
CA ASP A 83 -11.93 8.68 -0.65
C ASP A 83 -11.03 9.93 -0.68
N PHE A 84 -11.43 11.00 -1.39
CA PHE A 84 -10.72 12.28 -1.38
C PHE A 84 -10.85 13.04 -0.06
N GLU A 85 -12.01 13.02 0.58
CA GLU A 85 -12.21 13.60 1.92
C GLU A 85 -11.32 12.87 2.95
N ASP A 86 -11.25 11.54 2.89
CA ASP A 86 -10.40 10.72 3.76
C ASP A 86 -8.91 11.02 3.52
N GLN A 87 -8.48 11.15 2.25
CA GLN A 87 -7.11 11.56 1.90
C GLN A 87 -6.79 12.98 2.39
N TYR A 88 -7.71 13.92 2.21
CA TYR A 88 -7.56 15.30 2.67
C TYR A 88 -7.44 15.37 4.19
N ASN A 89 -8.31 14.68 4.92
CA ASN A 89 -8.26 14.63 6.39
C ASN A 89 -6.94 14.00 6.88
N THR A 90 -6.47 12.95 6.21
CA THR A 90 -5.18 12.32 6.50
C THR A 90 -4.03 13.29 6.27
N LEU A 91 -4.02 14.01 5.14
CA LEU A 91 -3.00 15.01 4.82
C LEU A 91 -3.01 16.18 5.80
N LEU A 92 -4.19 16.67 6.16
CA LEU A 92 -4.36 17.74 7.15
C LEU A 92 -3.86 17.32 8.54
N SER A 93 -4.17 16.08 8.96
CA SER A 93 -3.66 15.52 10.22
C SER A 93 -2.14 15.42 10.21
N LYS A 94 -1.56 14.91 9.11
CA LYS A 94 -0.11 14.87 8.92
C LYS A 94 0.50 16.27 8.96
N SER A 95 -0.05 17.25 8.26
CA SER A 95 0.45 18.63 8.28
C SER A 95 0.51 19.19 9.70
N LYS A 96 -0.59 19.08 10.46
CA LYS A 96 -0.66 19.55 11.85
C LYS A 96 0.38 18.88 12.75
N PHE A 97 0.57 17.57 12.57
CA PHE A 97 1.55 16.80 13.32
C PHE A 97 2.99 17.25 13.03
N HIS A 98 3.34 17.47 11.76
CA HIS A 98 4.67 18.00 11.39
C HIS A 98 4.87 19.42 11.90
N ASP A 99 3.85 20.27 11.83
CA ASP A 99 3.92 21.63 12.37
C ASP A 99 4.18 21.60 13.88
N GLU A 100 3.44 20.79 14.64
CA GLU A 100 3.64 20.63 16.08
C GLU A 100 5.03 20.08 16.44
N HIS A 101 5.54 19.12 15.67
CA HIS A 101 6.90 18.62 15.81
C HIS A 101 7.95 19.71 15.59
N LEU A 102 7.81 20.51 14.53
CA LEU A 102 8.71 21.63 14.26
C LEU A 102 8.68 22.63 15.42
N ARG A 103 7.52 22.93 16.00
CA ARG A 103 7.40 23.80 17.18
C ARG A 103 8.08 23.23 18.42
N THR A 104 7.94 21.93 18.62
CA THR A 104 8.55 21.24 19.77
C THR A 104 10.07 21.23 19.65
N ILE A 105 10.59 20.92 18.46
CA ILE A 105 12.03 20.98 18.15
C ILE A 105 12.54 22.41 18.35
N ASP A 106 11.78 23.40 17.90
CA ASP A 106 12.11 24.81 18.05
C ASP A 106 12.19 25.22 19.52
N ALA A 107 11.19 24.90 20.34
CA ALA A 107 11.23 25.15 21.79
C ALA A 107 12.41 24.43 22.46
N TRP A 108 12.66 23.17 22.10
CA TRP A 108 13.77 22.38 22.64
C TRP A 108 15.13 23.00 22.34
N PHE A 109 15.35 23.50 21.12
CA PHE A 109 16.60 24.20 20.79
C PHE A 109 16.79 25.48 21.62
N SER A 110 15.71 26.19 21.99
CA SER A 110 15.81 27.42 22.77
C SER A 110 16.20 27.07 24.20
N GLN A 111 15.54 26.06 24.77
CA GLN A 111 15.87 25.51 26.07
C GLN A 111 17.32 25.01 26.11
N LEU A 112 17.79 24.28 25.09
CA LEU A 112 19.16 23.80 25.01
C LEU A 112 20.16 24.96 25.03
N LEU A 113 19.91 26.04 24.27
CA LEU A 113 20.79 27.21 24.27
C LEU A 113 20.81 27.91 25.64
N ASP A 114 19.67 28.01 26.31
CA ASP A 114 19.59 28.60 27.65
C ASP A 114 20.30 27.73 28.70
N GLU A 115 20.13 26.41 28.66
CA GLU A 115 20.85 25.47 29.51
C GLU A 115 22.37 25.55 29.30
N VAL A 116 22.82 25.60 28.03
CA VAL A 116 24.25 25.76 27.69
C VAL A 116 24.78 27.10 28.20
N ARG A 117 24.03 28.20 28.06
CA ARG A 117 24.44 29.51 28.61
C ARG A 117 24.54 29.49 30.13
N ILE A 118 23.60 28.84 30.83
CA ILE A 118 23.60 28.71 32.29
C ILE A 118 24.81 27.88 32.75
N LEU A 119 25.06 26.72 32.13
CA LEU A 119 26.20 25.86 32.45
C LEU A 119 27.54 26.56 32.16
N ALA A 120 27.62 27.29 31.04
CA ALA A 120 28.80 28.09 30.70
C ALA A 120 29.04 29.23 31.69
N ALA A 121 27.99 29.91 32.15
CA ALA A 121 28.07 30.96 33.16
C ALA A 121 28.48 30.44 34.55
N GLN A 122 28.20 29.17 34.86
CA GLN A 122 28.59 28.52 36.12
C GLN A 122 30.03 27.99 36.12
N THR A 123 30.62 27.73 34.95
CA THR A 123 31.93 27.04 34.80
C THR A 123 33.06 27.93 34.28
N LEU A 124 32.76 29.07 33.67
CA LEU A 124 33.73 30.01 33.08
C LEU A 124 33.63 31.39 33.76
N PRO A 125 34.70 32.21 33.77
CA PRO A 125 34.67 33.54 34.36
C PRO A 125 33.54 34.39 33.75
N ALA A 126 32.76 35.06 34.60
CA ALA A 126 31.64 35.88 34.17
C ALA A 126 32.08 36.98 33.18
N PRO A 127 31.30 37.26 32.12
CA PRO A 127 31.62 38.33 31.20
C PRO A 127 31.51 39.70 31.90
N SER A 128 32.40 40.61 31.53
CA SER A 128 32.25 42.04 31.77
C SER A 128 30.90 42.51 31.20
N ALA A 129 30.11 43.14 32.06
CA ALA A 129 28.76 43.63 31.78
C ALA A 129 28.68 44.37 30.44
N GLY A 130 27.87 43.84 29.53
CA GLY A 130 27.58 44.48 28.25
C GLY A 130 26.98 43.47 27.29
N GLN A 131 25.69 43.66 27.04
CA GLN A 131 24.89 43.07 25.96
C GLN A 131 24.13 41.77 26.30
N ASP A 132 22.82 41.87 26.03
CA ASP A 132 21.88 40.81 25.73
C ASP A 132 21.11 40.16 26.89
N ALA A 133 20.40 41.01 27.63
CA ALA A 133 19.27 40.62 28.49
C ALA A 133 17.90 41.02 27.89
N GLU A 134 17.75 41.08 26.56
CA GLU A 134 16.48 41.45 25.91
C GLU A 134 15.76 40.32 25.14
N ASN A 135 16.36 39.13 24.98
CA ASN A 135 15.74 38.05 24.19
C ASN A 135 14.91 37.03 25.00
N GLY A 136 14.59 37.32 26.27
CA GLY A 136 13.76 36.44 27.11
C GLY A 136 12.26 36.42 26.77
N GLY A 137 11.82 37.16 25.75
CA GLY A 137 10.41 37.41 25.46
C GLY A 137 9.64 36.31 24.72
N ASP A 138 10.31 35.36 24.07
CA ASP A 138 9.65 34.43 23.12
C ASP A 138 9.62 32.97 23.57
N ILE A 139 9.64 32.69 24.88
CA ILE A 139 9.60 31.31 25.41
C ILE A 139 8.26 30.61 25.11
N TYR A 140 7.17 31.36 24.91
CA TYR A 140 5.82 30.80 24.76
C TYR A 140 5.11 31.13 23.44
N GLY A 141 5.80 31.80 22.51
CA GLY A 141 5.25 32.23 21.23
C GLY A 141 5.97 31.59 20.06
N SER A 142 5.70 30.30 19.78
CA SER A 142 6.31 29.67 18.60
C SER A 142 5.89 30.42 17.32
N LYS A 143 6.85 31.12 16.70
CA LYS A 143 6.73 31.85 15.42
C LYS A 143 6.61 30.93 14.20
N LEU A 144 6.18 29.68 14.41
CA LEU A 144 6.00 28.64 13.40
C LEU A 144 4.51 28.42 13.11
N ARG A 145 3.76 29.51 13.01
CA ARG A 145 2.30 29.53 12.76
C ARG A 145 1.94 30.05 11.37
N PHE A 146 2.85 29.96 10.40
CA PHE A 146 2.69 30.73 9.16
C PHE A 146 2.39 29.87 7.93
N GLU A 147 1.42 30.38 7.17
CA GLU A 147 0.99 29.94 5.85
C GLU A 147 1.99 30.37 4.74
N ASP A 148 3.02 31.17 5.07
CA ASP A 148 4.02 31.71 4.13
C ASP A 148 5.46 31.20 4.40
N ASN A 149 6.09 30.67 3.34
CA ASN A 149 7.42 30.03 3.35
C ASN A 149 8.58 31.00 3.66
N GLU A 150 8.46 32.28 3.28
CA GLU A 150 9.56 33.26 3.43
C GLU A 150 9.84 33.59 4.91
N LEU A 151 8.78 33.68 5.73
CA LEU A 151 8.90 33.93 7.17
C LEU A 151 9.54 32.75 7.92
N PHE A 152 9.30 31.52 7.44
CA PHE A 152 9.92 30.30 7.98
C PHE A 152 11.43 30.26 7.72
N SER A 153 11.85 30.59 6.49
CA SER A 153 13.27 30.67 6.12
C SER A 153 14.01 31.73 6.96
N ALA A 154 13.42 32.91 7.11
CA ALA A 154 13.99 33.98 7.94
C ALA A 154 14.12 33.57 9.42
N HIS A 155 13.11 32.88 9.96
CA HIS A 155 13.15 32.35 11.32
C HIS A 155 14.28 31.33 11.52
N LEU A 156 14.44 30.38 10.58
CA LEU A 156 15.55 29.42 10.61
C LEU A 156 16.92 30.08 10.49
N GLN A 157 17.05 31.13 9.68
CA GLN A 157 18.29 31.89 9.56
C GLN A 157 18.64 32.60 10.87
N ALA A 158 17.71 33.35 11.47
CA ALA A 158 17.91 34.00 12.75
C ALA A 158 18.28 33.00 13.85
N ARG A 159 17.66 31.82 13.83
CA ARG A 159 17.98 30.74 14.77
C ARG A 159 19.36 30.15 14.54
N SER A 160 19.75 29.94 13.28
CA SER A 160 21.09 29.47 12.91
C SER A 160 22.17 30.45 13.39
N GLU A 161 21.94 31.75 13.24
CA GLU A 161 22.84 32.80 13.73
C GLU A 161 22.95 32.79 15.26
N ASN A 162 21.83 32.63 15.97
CA ASN A 162 21.83 32.54 17.44
C ASN A 162 22.63 31.31 17.94
N ILE A 163 22.44 30.14 17.32
CA ILE A 163 23.20 28.93 17.64
C ILE A 163 24.69 29.14 17.37
N LYS A 164 25.05 29.70 16.21
CA LYS A 164 26.45 30.00 15.86
C LYS A 164 27.09 30.98 16.86
N GLY A 165 26.36 32.01 17.27
CA GLY A 165 26.80 32.97 18.28
C GLY A 165 27.07 32.31 19.63
N ALA A 166 26.11 31.54 20.14
CA ALA A 166 26.27 30.83 21.42
C ALA A 166 27.45 29.83 21.41
N ILE A 167 27.65 29.14 20.28
CA ILE A 167 28.78 28.21 20.09
C ILE A 167 30.11 28.97 20.05
N HIS A 168 30.17 30.08 19.31
CA HIS A 168 31.36 30.91 19.23
C HIS A 168 31.75 31.48 20.61
N ASP A 169 30.78 31.95 21.38
CA ASP A 169 31.00 32.45 22.74
C ASP A 169 31.48 31.35 23.69
N LEU A 170 30.95 30.14 23.56
CA LEU A 170 31.39 28.99 24.36
C LEU A 170 32.82 28.60 24.02
N PHE A 171 33.16 28.45 22.74
CA PHE A 171 34.49 28.05 22.32
C PHE A 171 35.55 29.15 22.49
N GLY A 172 35.16 30.42 22.39
CA GLY A 172 36.04 31.55 22.68
C GLY A 172 36.45 31.65 24.16
N ARG A 173 35.66 31.05 25.07
CA ARG A 173 35.94 31.02 26.51
C ARG A 173 36.77 29.80 26.96
N ILE A 174 36.91 28.79 26.12
CA ILE A 174 37.71 27.59 26.43
C ILE A 174 39.20 27.92 26.18
N PRO A 175 40.10 27.74 27.17
CA PRO A 175 41.53 27.99 26.97
C PRO A 175 42.08 27.08 25.87
N GLN A 176 42.94 27.63 24.98
CA GLN A 176 43.52 26.86 23.89
C GLN A 176 44.29 25.65 24.42
N THR A 177 43.81 24.47 24.05
CA THR A 177 44.43 23.19 24.40
C THR A 177 45.60 22.87 23.48
N GLN A 178 46.54 22.05 23.98
CA GLN A 178 47.72 21.61 23.23
C GLN A 178 47.36 20.92 21.89
N PRO A 179 48.20 21.05 20.84
CA PRO A 179 47.87 20.64 19.47
C PRO A 179 47.56 19.13 19.31
N GLU A 180 48.10 18.28 20.18
CA GLU A 180 47.81 16.84 20.21
C GLU A 180 46.37 16.54 20.64
N ALA A 181 45.85 17.28 21.63
CA ALA A 181 44.47 17.14 22.08
C ALA A 181 43.47 17.60 21.01
N GLU A 182 43.81 18.61 20.21
CA GLU A 182 43.00 19.02 19.07
C GLU A 182 42.97 17.97 17.96
N HIS A 183 44.11 17.31 17.69
CA HIS A 183 44.19 16.23 16.71
C HIS A 183 43.34 15.02 17.13
N LEU A 184 43.45 14.57 18.38
CA LEU A 184 42.60 13.49 18.92
C LEU A 184 41.11 13.88 18.87
N ARG A 185 40.77 15.12 19.22
CA ARG A 185 39.39 15.62 19.18
C ARG A 185 38.83 15.64 17.76
N LYS A 186 39.63 16.00 16.75
CA LYS A 186 39.23 15.89 15.34
C LYS A 186 38.99 14.44 14.93
N GLN A 187 39.92 13.53 15.26
CA GLN A 187 39.75 12.11 14.95
C GLN A 187 38.50 11.51 15.62
N LEU A 188 38.22 11.87 16.87
CA LEU A 188 37.03 11.43 17.60
C LEU A 188 35.74 11.95 16.94
N ASN A 189 35.72 13.22 16.56
CA ASN A 189 34.57 13.82 15.86
C ASN A 189 34.34 13.19 14.48
N ASP A 190 35.42 12.89 13.74
CA ASP A 190 35.34 12.23 12.45
C ASP A 190 34.85 10.78 12.57
N LEU A 191 35.24 10.06 13.62
CA LEU A 191 34.72 8.73 13.92
C LEU A 191 33.25 8.78 14.34
N LEU A 192 32.88 9.73 15.21
CA LEU A 192 31.50 9.94 15.63
C LEU A 192 30.59 10.33 14.46
N ALA A 193 31.07 11.14 13.53
CA ALA A 193 30.33 11.49 12.32
C ALA A 193 30.11 10.27 11.42
N ARG A 194 31.12 9.40 11.24
CA ARG A 194 30.99 8.14 10.49
C ARG A 194 30.03 7.17 11.17
N GLU A 195 30.08 7.06 12.49
CA GLU A 195 29.16 6.22 13.25
C GLU A 195 27.72 6.70 13.07
N LYS A 196 27.46 8.02 13.21
CA LYS A 196 26.12 8.59 12.99
C LYS A 196 25.62 8.35 11.56
N ASP A 197 26.47 8.50 10.56
CA ASP A 197 26.13 8.19 9.16
C ASP A 197 25.78 6.70 8.97
N GLN A 198 26.53 5.79 9.60
CA GLN A 198 26.23 4.36 9.60
C GLN A 198 24.90 4.05 10.30
N VAL A 199 24.62 4.69 11.44
CA VAL A 199 23.35 4.52 12.17
C VAL A 199 22.16 4.96 11.32
N ILE A 200 22.28 6.09 10.61
CA ILE A 200 21.23 6.55 9.70
C ILE A 200 21.02 5.56 8.56
N LYS A 201 22.11 5.08 7.93
CA LYS A 201 22.03 4.07 6.85
C LYS A 201 21.40 2.77 7.30
N LEU A 202 21.72 2.32 8.52
CA LEU A 202 21.14 1.11 9.09
C LEU A 202 19.65 1.30 9.36
N ARG A 203 19.26 2.46 9.89
CA ARG A 203 17.85 2.79 10.11
C ARG A 203 17.06 2.85 8.80
N THR A 204 17.58 3.50 7.77
CA THR A 204 16.92 3.53 6.45
C THR A 204 16.81 2.13 5.84
N ALA A 205 17.83 1.28 6.00
CA ALA A 205 17.78 -0.09 5.51
C ALA A 205 16.73 -0.94 6.25
N LEU A 206 16.53 -0.72 7.55
CA LEU A 206 15.46 -1.36 8.33
C LEU A 206 14.07 -0.89 7.89
N GLU A 207 13.89 0.41 7.67
CA GLU A 207 12.63 0.98 7.16
C GLU A 207 12.31 0.44 5.74
N ASP A 208 13.32 0.32 4.87
CA ASP A 208 13.18 -0.29 3.55
C ASP A 208 12.85 -1.79 3.64
N GLN A 209 13.45 -2.52 4.58
CA GLN A 209 13.14 -3.93 4.83
C GLN A 209 11.66 -4.09 5.25
N GLU A 210 11.19 -3.29 6.19
CA GLU A 210 9.80 -3.31 6.66
C GLU A 210 8.83 -3.00 5.51
N SER A 211 9.13 -1.97 4.71
CA SER A 211 8.38 -1.63 3.50
C SER A 211 8.30 -2.78 2.49
N LEU A 212 9.42 -3.44 2.21
CA LEU A 212 9.48 -4.56 1.29
C LEU A 212 8.74 -5.78 1.84
N GLN A 213 8.81 -6.01 3.15
CA GLN A 213 8.07 -7.07 3.82
C GLN A 213 6.55 -6.84 3.74
N GLU A 214 6.08 -5.62 4.00
CA GLU A 214 4.66 -5.27 3.85
C GLU A 214 4.18 -5.44 2.39
N ARG A 215 5.01 -5.05 1.41
CA ARG A 215 4.70 -5.26 -0.02
C ARG A 215 4.63 -6.74 -0.38
N LEU A 216 5.52 -7.55 0.18
CA LEU A 216 5.54 -9.00 -0.03
C LEU A 216 4.34 -9.68 0.63
N GLU A 217 3.97 -9.30 1.84
CA GLU A 217 2.76 -9.78 2.53
C GLU A 217 1.47 -9.41 1.76
N ASN A 218 1.40 -8.18 1.24
CA ASN A 218 0.29 -7.76 0.40
C ASN A 218 0.23 -8.53 -0.93
N ALA A 219 1.37 -8.79 -1.56
CA ALA A 219 1.45 -9.58 -2.79
C ALA A 219 1.06 -11.04 -2.55
N SER A 220 1.52 -11.64 -1.44
CA SER A 220 1.20 -13.02 -1.08
C SER A 220 -0.29 -13.17 -0.76
N TYR A 221 -0.90 -12.21 -0.04
CA TYR A 221 -2.34 -12.19 0.18
C TYR A 221 -3.14 -12.12 -1.13
N ARG A 222 -2.72 -11.27 -2.07
CA ARG A 222 -3.34 -11.19 -3.40
C ARG A 222 -3.21 -12.49 -4.17
N TYR A 223 -2.04 -13.13 -4.12
CA TYR A 223 -1.80 -14.41 -4.78
C TYR A 223 -2.68 -15.53 -4.19
N ILE A 224 -2.71 -15.68 -2.86
CA ILE A 224 -3.57 -16.66 -2.17
C ILE A 224 -5.05 -16.43 -2.52
N LYS A 225 -5.49 -15.18 -2.61
CA LYS A 225 -6.85 -14.85 -3.02
C LYS A 225 -7.11 -15.25 -4.47
N ALA A 226 -6.19 -14.96 -5.38
CA ALA A 226 -6.29 -15.33 -6.78
C ALA A 226 -6.28 -16.87 -6.96
N GLU A 227 -5.44 -17.58 -6.22
CA GLU A 227 -5.39 -19.04 -6.21
C GLU A 227 -6.69 -19.65 -5.69
N LYS A 228 -7.24 -19.15 -4.58
CA LYS A 228 -8.58 -19.55 -4.09
C LYS A 228 -9.69 -19.27 -5.11
N MET A 229 -9.61 -18.18 -5.86
CA MET A 229 -10.58 -17.88 -6.92
C MET A 229 -10.41 -18.82 -8.12
N LEU A 230 -9.18 -19.16 -8.47
CA LEU A 230 -8.85 -20.10 -9.53
C LEU A 230 -9.30 -21.53 -9.16
N ASP A 231 -9.12 -21.95 -7.91
CA ASP A 231 -9.61 -23.25 -7.41
C ASP A 231 -11.13 -23.31 -7.39
N ARG A 232 -11.80 -22.23 -6.99
CA ARG A 232 -13.26 -22.11 -7.10
C ARG A 232 -13.71 -22.20 -8.56
N ALA A 233 -13.02 -21.53 -9.47
CA ALA A 233 -13.32 -21.58 -10.90
C ALA A 233 -13.05 -22.96 -11.52
N LYS A 234 -12.04 -23.70 -11.05
CA LYS A 234 -11.73 -25.07 -11.51
C LYS A 234 -12.62 -26.14 -10.85
N SER A 235 -13.23 -25.84 -9.70
CA SER A 235 -14.11 -26.78 -9.01
C SER A 235 -15.36 -27.05 -9.84
N SER A 236 -15.47 -28.27 -10.36
CA SER A 236 -16.59 -28.73 -11.18
C SER A 236 -17.93 -28.64 -10.44
N GLN A 237 -17.92 -28.71 -9.11
CA GLN A 237 -19.10 -28.60 -8.26
C GLN A 237 -19.56 -27.15 -8.12
N VAL A 238 -18.62 -26.20 -8.00
CA VAL A 238 -18.91 -24.76 -8.05
C VAL A 238 -19.38 -24.36 -9.44
N GLN A 239 -18.74 -24.83 -10.51
CA GLN A 239 -19.20 -24.58 -11.88
C GLN A 239 -20.63 -25.12 -12.13
N LYS A 240 -20.98 -26.29 -11.57
CA LYS A 240 -22.35 -26.85 -11.66
C LYS A 240 -23.35 -25.99 -10.88
N LEU A 241 -23.01 -25.56 -9.67
CA LEU A 241 -23.83 -24.66 -8.86
C LEU A 241 -23.97 -23.26 -9.47
N GLU A 242 -22.91 -22.70 -10.06
CA GLU A 242 -22.92 -21.42 -10.77
C GLU A 242 -23.72 -21.50 -12.07
N ARG A 243 -23.58 -22.59 -12.85
CA ARG A 243 -24.46 -22.84 -14.00
C ARG A 243 -25.90 -23.01 -13.55
N GLN A 244 -26.16 -23.71 -12.46
CA GLN A 244 -27.52 -23.86 -11.92
C GLN A 244 -28.06 -22.53 -11.36
N ALA A 245 -27.23 -21.64 -10.85
CA ALA A 245 -27.65 -20.30 -10.40
C ALA A 245 -27.87 -19.33 -11.58
N MET A 246 -27.03 -19.38 -12.61
CA MET A 246 -27.13 -18.57 -13.83
C MET A 246 -28.26 -19.03 -14.76
N PHE A 247 -28.45 -20.35 -14.91
CA PHE A 247 -29.48 -20.93 -15.78
C PHE A 247 -30.75 -21.36 -15.02
N GLY A 248 -30.73 -21.43 -13.68
CA GLY A 248 -31.87 -21.84 -12.86
C GLY A 248 -32.70 -20.68 -12.27
N SER A 249 -32.36 -19.43 -12.57
CA SER A 249 -33.18 -18.26 -12.19
C SER A 249 -34.33 -17.96 -13.17
N GLY A 250 -34.66 -18.87 -14.10
CA GLY A 250 -35.63 -18.57 -15.15
C GLY A 250 -36.38 -19.75 -15.77
N ALA A 251 -36.51 -20.89 -15.08
CA ALA A 251 -37.32 -22.00 -15.59
C ALA A 251 -37.88 -22.88 -14.48
N ALA A 252 -38.77 -22.32 -13.67
CA ALA A 252 -39.89 -23.09 -13.17
C ALA A 252 -41.10 -22.70 -14.03
N ASN A 253 -41.44 -23.52 -15.03
CA ASN A 253 -42.77 -24.13 -15.20
C ASN A 253 -42.99 -24.62 -16.65
N GLY A 254 -43.40 -25.89 -16.81
CA GLY A 254 -43.87 -26.51 -18.05
C GLY A 254 -42.73 -26.97 -18.98
N GLY A 255 -42.70 -28.15 -19.56
CA GLY A 255 -43.65 -29.25 -19.69
C GLY A 255 -43.00 -30.26 -20.65
N GLU A 256 -43.50 -31.48 -20.60
CA GLU A 256 -43.23 -32.66 -21.44
C GLU A 256 -42.52 -32.48 -22.80
N GLY A 257 -41.67 -33.45 -23.15
CA GLY A 257 -41.27 -33.65 -24.54
C GLY A 257 -39.97 -34.41 -24.75
N SER A 258 -40.07 -35.73 -24.77
CA SER A 258 -39.53 -36.61 -25.82
C SER A 258 -38.21 -36.23 -26.53
N SER A 259 -37.25 -37.16 -26.46
CA SER A 259 -36.07 -37.30 -27.35
C SER A 259 -36.42 -37.18 -28.85
N PRO A 260 -35.44 -36.97 -29.76
CA PRO A 260 -34.68 -38.14 -30.25
C PRO A 260 -33.21 -37.89 -30.67
N ALA A 261 -32.41 -38.93 -30.45
CA ALA A 261 -31.17 -39.19 -31.17
C ALA A 261 -31.46 -40.02 -32.43
N GLY A 262 -30.66 -39.81 -33.47
CA GLY A 262 -30.43 -40.79 -34.55
C GLY A 262 -31.29 -40.64 -35.80
N GLY A 263 -30.67 -40.13 -36.88
CA GLY A 263 -31.25 -40.15 -38.23
C GLY A 263 -30.16 -40.36 -39.28
N LYS A 264 -30.11 -41.57 -39.85
CA LYS A 264 -29.29 -41.97 -41.01
C LYS A 264 -30.29 -42.37 -42.11
N ARG A 265 -30.01 -41.93 -43.35
CA ARG A 265 -30.62 -42.31 -44.65
C ARG A 265 -31.99 -41.71 -44.99
N GLY A 266 -32.08 -41.20 -46.22
CA GLY A 266 -33.33 -40.85 -46.89
C GLY A 266 -33.20 -39.61 -47.77
N GLY A 267 -32.55 -39.74 -48.94
CA GLY A 267 -32.53 -38.69 -49.96
C GLY A 267 -33.81 -38.72 -50.78
N THR A 268 -34.53 -37.61 -50.77
CA THR A 268 -35.82 -37.40 -51.43
C THR A 268 -35.69 -37.22 -52.95
N SER A 269 -36.71 -37.72 -53.62
CA SER A 269 -37.06 -37.70 -55.03
C SER A 269 -37.48 -36.34 -55.61
N THR A 270 -37.11 -36.12 -56.89
CA THR A 270 -37.88 -35.52 -58.03
C THR A 270 -38.37 -34.05 -57.97
N PRO A 271 -38.32 -33.34 -59.11
CA PRO A 271 -39.43 -33.31 -60.10
C PRO A 271 -38.92 -33.54 -61.54
N GLY A 272 -39.64 -34.10 -62.52
CA GLY A 272 -41.07 -34.07 -62.79
C GLY A 272 -41.37 -33.16 -64.00
N VAL A 273 -40.92 -33.52 -65.21
CA VAL A 273 -41.30 -32.85 -66.47
C VAL A 273 -41.79 -33.89 -67.48
N LYS A 274 -43.05 -33.70 -67.92
CA LYS A 274 -43.76 -34.43 -68.99
C LYS A 274 -43.42 -33.80 -70.35
N LYS A 275 -43.32 -34.57 -71.42
CA LYS A 275 -44.36 -34.78 -72.47
C LYS A 275 -43.77 -35.36 -73.77
N GLU A 276 -44.53 -36.31 -74.34
CA GLU A 276 -44.71 -36.67 -75.76
C GLU A 276 -43.49 -37.19 -76.54
N GLY A 277 -43.54 -38.30 -77.30
CA GLY A 277 -44.65 -38.90 -78.04
C GLY A 277 -44.47 -38.60 -79.54
N SER A 278 -44.68 -39.60 -80.41
CA SER A 278 -44.51 -39.59 -81.89
C SER A 278 -43.06 -39.87 -82.37
N GLU A 279 -42.71 -40.82 -83.26
CA GLU A 279 -43.48 -41.64 -84.23
C GLU A 279 -42.79 -42.97 -84.56
N SER A 280 -43.62 -43.90 -85.03
CA SER A 280 -43.29 -45.13 -85.74
C SER A 280 -43.59 -44.91 -87.22
N LEU A 281 -42.65 -45.15 -88.14
CA LEU A 281 -42.86 -45.51 -89.56
C LEU A 281 -41.61 -46.29 -90.03
N THR A 282 -41.67 -47.61 -90.20
CA THR A 282 -41.99 -48.38 -91.43
C THR A 282 -40.97 -48.29 -92.58
N ASN A 283 -40.65 -49.49 -93.07
CA ASN A 283 -39.77 -49.93 -94.14
C ASN A 283 -40.08 -49.32 -95.55
N GLY A 284 -39.08 -49.17 -96.43
CA GLY A 284 -39.33 -48.96 -97.88
C GLY A 284 -38.25 -48.20 -98.68
N GLU A 285 -37.28 -48.94 -99.20
CA GLU A 285 -36.61 -48.89 -100.52
C GLU A 285 -36.67 -47.63 -101.45
N LEU A 286 -35.47 -47.15 -101.80
CA LEU A 286 -34.95 -46.53 -103.05
C LEU A 286 -35.77 -45.50 -103.86
N GLU A 287 -35.30 -44.24 -103.87
CA GLU A 287 -35.21 -43.45 -105.12
C GLU A 287 -34.00 -42.49 -105.10
N ASN A 288 -33.22 -42.53 -106.17
CA ASN A 288 -31.91 -41.92 -106.35
C ASN A 288 -31.93 -40.39 -106.45
N GLY A 289 -30.88 -39.73 -105.95
CA GLY A 289 -30.27 -38.59 -106.66
C GLY A 289 -29.79 -37.40 -105.84
N ILE A 290 -30.33 -37.13 -104.64
CA ILE A 290 -29.99 -35.89 -103.88
C ILE A 290 -29.63 -36.17 -102.40
N ALA A 291 -29.88 -37.37 -101.88
CA ALA A 291 -29.63 -37.75 -100.48
C ALA A 291 -28.14 -37.97 -100.09
N SER A 292 -27.20 -37.96 -101.04
CA SER A 292 -25.79 -38.26 -100.76
C SER A 292 -25.05 -37.14 -100.04
N ALA A 293 -25.49 -35.88 -100.16
CA ALA A 293 -24.80 -34.74 -99.54
C ALA A 293 -25.22 -34.56 -98.07
N GLU A 294 -26.50 -34.77 -97.76
CA GLU A 294 -27.06 -34.57 -96.42
C GLU A 294 -26.69 -35.73 -95.47
N VAL A 295 -26.72 -36.97 -95.96
CA VAL A 295 -26.25 -38.14 -95.21
C VAL A 295 -24.74 -38.06 -94.95
N GLU A 296 -23.96 -37.57 -95.91
CA GLU A 296 -22.51 -37.37 -95.72
C GLU A 296 -22.21 -36.20 -94.76
N SER A 297 -23.07 -35.17 -94.71
CA SER A 297 -22.99 -34.09 -93.71
C SER A 297 -23.29 -34.57 -92.29
N GLN A 298 -24.36 -35.36 -92.12
CA GLN A 298 -24.70 -35.97 -90.83
C GLN A 298 -23.62 -36.96 -90.36
N ARG A 299 -23.02 -37.70 -91.29
CA ARG A 299 -21.88 -38.58 -91.00
C ARG A 299 -20.65 -37.79 -90.54
N LYS A 300 -20.33 -36.66 -91.17
CA LYS A 300 -19.24 -35.77 -90.76
C LYS A 300 -19.50 -35.15 -89.38
N GLU A 301 -20.73 -34.72 -89.11
CA GLU A 301 -21.11 -34.16 -87.81
C GLU A 301 -21.03 -35.23 -86.71
N ALA A 302 -21.53 -36.43 -86.95
CA ALA A 302 -21.40 -37.56 -86.04
C ALA A 302 -19.94 -37.95 -85.78
N MET A 303 -19.08 -37.90 -86.80
CA MET A 303 -17.63 -38.10 -86.65
C MET A 303 -16.98 -37.00 -85.79
N ALA A 304 -17.34 -35.73 -86.01
CA ALA A 304 -16.83 -34.62 -85.21
C ALA A 304 -17.27 -34.70 -83.73
N VAL A 305 -18.51 -35.13 -83.47
CA VAL A 305 -19.00 -35.37 -82.10
C VAL A 305 -18.27 -36.55 -81.46
N ALA A 306 -18.06 -37.65 -82.19
CA ALA A 306 -17.32 -38.81 -81.70
C ALA A 306 -15.85 -38.46 -81.39
N GLU A 307 -15.21 -37.64 -82.22
CA GLU A 307 -13.84 -37.18 -82.02
C GLU A 307 -13.73 -36.25 -80.80
N LYS A 308 -14.71 -35.36 -80.60
CA LYS A 308 -14.77 -34.52 -79.39
C LYS A 308 -15.01 -35.33 -78.12
N GLN A 309 -15.88 -36.34 -78.16
CA GLN A 309 -16.10 -37.24 -77.03
C GLN A 309 -14.84 -38.04 -76.72
N LYS A 310 -14.12 -38.52 -77.74
CA LYS A 310 -12.85 -39.22 -77.58
C LYS A 310 -11.81 -38.33 -76.88
N ALA A 311 -11.66 -37.08 -77.32
CA ALA A 311 -10.75 -36.13 -76.68
C ALA A 311 -11.11 -35.85 -75.21
N GLN A 312 -12.41 -35.74 -74.88
CA GLN A 312 -12.85 -35.56 -73.50
C GLN A 312 -12.59 -36.80 -72.63
N VAL A 313 -12.77 -38.01 -73.19
CA VAL A 313 -12.45 -39.26 -72.50
C VAL A 313 -10.95 -39.37 -72.25
N GLU A 314 -10.11 -39.06 -73.25
CA GLU A 314 -8.65 -39.05 -73.10
C GLU A 314 -8.19 -38.05 -72.01
N GLU A 315 -8.82 -36.87 -71.93
CA GLU A 315 -8.53 -35.88 -70.87
C GLU A 315 -8.94 -36.37 -69.47
N ILE A 316 -10.12 -36.99 -69.35
CA ILE A 316 -10.60 -37.57 -68.08
C ILE A 316 -9.74 -38.76 -67.65
N GLU A 317 -9.30 -39.59 -68.60
CA GLU A 317 -8.39 -40.71 -68.33
C GLU A 317 -7.03 -40.21 -67.83
N ALA A 318 -6.46 -39.18 -68.48
CA ALA A 318 -5.22 -38.56 -68.03
C ALA A 318 -5.35 -37.95 -66.62
N GLU A 319 -6.46 -37.28 -66.31
CA GLU A 319 -6.71 -36.73 -64.98
C GLU A 319 -6.95 -37.82 -63.93
N ASN A 320 -7.66 -38.90 -64.29
CA ASN A 320 -7.81 -40.06 -63.41
C ASN A 320 -6.47 -40.72 -63.09
N GLU A 321 -5.59 -40.88 -64.08
CA GLU A 321 -4.24 -41.38 -63.84
C GLU A 321 -3.45 -40.45 -62.91
N ARG A 322 -3.51 -39.13 -63.16
CA ARG A 322 -2.84 -38.12 -62.32
C ARG A 322 -3.33 -38.17 -60.86
N LEU A 323 -4.65 -38.19 -60.65
CA LEU A 323 -5.24 -38.27 -59.33
C LEU A 323 -4.94 -39.61 -58.65
N THR A 324 -4.98 -40.72 -59.39
CA THR A 324 -4.64 -42.05 -58.86
C THR A 324 -3.18 -42.12 -58.42
N ASN A 325 -2.27 -41.54 -59.21
CA ASN A 325 -0.85 -41.45 -58.87
C ASN A 325 -0.62 -40.56 -57.63
N ALA A 326 -1.27 -39.40 -57.56
CA ALA A 326 -1.18 -38.50 -56.41
C ALA A 326 -1.74 -39.15 -55.12
N LEU A 327 -2.85 -39.87 -55.23
CA LEU A 327 -3.48 -40.57 -54.11
C LEU A 327 -2.61 -41.74 -53.63
N SER A 328 -2.01 -42.49 -54.56
CA SER A 328 -1.05 -43.55 -54.24
C SER A 328 0.18 -42.99 -53.55
N ALA A 329 0.77 -41.90 -54.06
CA ALA A 329 1.91 -41.23 -53.44
C ALA A 329 1.58 -40.71 -52.03
N ALA A 330 0.39 -40.12 -51.84
CA ALA A 330 -0.07 -39.66 -50.53
C ALA A 330 -0.29 -40.82 -49.55
N ARG A 331 -0.83 -41.95 -50.01
CA ARG A 331 -0.99 -43.17 -49.20
C ARG A 331 0.35 -43.76 -48.79
N THR A 332 1.31 -43.84 -49.71
CA THR A 332 2.66 -44.33 -49.40
C THR A 332 3.34 -43.41 -48.40
N LYS A 333 3.20 -42.09 -48.55
CA LYS A 333 3.75 -41.11 -47.59
C LYS A 333 3.11 -41.26 -46.22
N LEU A 334 1.78 -41.38 -46.14
CA LEU A 334 1.07 -41.61 -44.87
C LEU A 334 1.54 -42.91 -44.18
N ALA A 335 1.74 -43.97 -44.97
CA ALA A 335 2.21 -45.26 -44.46
C ALA A 335 3.70 -45.24 -44.05
N SER A 336 4.49 -44.28 -44.55
CA SER A 336 5.92 -44.15 -44.24
C SER A 336 6.21 -43.16 -43.12
N LEU A 337 5.24 -42.38 -42.64
CA LEU A 337 5.44 -41.47 -41.51
C LEU A 337 5.73 -42.27 -40.23
N ASN A 338 6.79 -41.90 -39.51
CA ASN A 338 7.18 -42.51 -38.24
C ASN A 338 7.22 -41.47 -37.10
N ASP A 339 7.51 -41.93 -35.88
CA ASP A 339 7.60 -41.05 -34.70
C ASP A 339 8.75 -40.03 -34.79
N ASP A 340 9.81 -40.34 -35.56
CA ASP A 340 10.91 -39.39 -35.80
C ASP A 340 10.43 -38.20 -36.65
N ASP A 341 9.60 -38.42 -37.66
CA ASP A 341 8.98 -37.34 -38.45
C ASP A 341 8.08 -36.45 -37.58
N TYR A 342 7.38 -37.05 -36.60
CA TYR A 342 6.61 -36.30 -35.62
C TYR A 342 7.50 -35.50 -34.66
N ALA A 343 8.60 -36.08 -34.19
CA ALA A 343 9.57 -35.41 -33.32
C ALA A 343 10.27 -34.23 -34.03
N GLU A 344 10.44 -34.32 -35.35
CA GLU A 344 11.00 -33.24 -36.17
C GLU A 344 10.03 -32.08 -36.40
N THR A 345 8.73 -32.29 -36.14
CA THR A 345 7.70 -31.27 -36.32
C THR A 345 7.94 -30.08 -35.38
N SER A 346 7.79 -28.86 -35.90
CA SER A 346 7.99 -27.61 -35.14
C SER A 346 7.14 -27.51 -33.88
N LEU A 347 5.91 -28.02 -33.93
CA LEU A 347 5.01 -28.08 -32.79
C LEU A 347 5.60 -28.93 -31.65
N PHE A 348 6.09 -30.13 -31.95
CA PHE A 348 6.68 -31.02 -30.95
C PHE A 348 7.93 -30.39 -30.32
N LYS A 349 8.83 -29.82 -31.13
CA LYS A 349 10.03 -29.11 -30.65
C LYS A 349 9.67 -27.95 -29.73
N SER A 350 8.67 -27.15 -30.11
CA SER A 350 8.21 -26.02 -29.29
C SER A 350 7.60 -26.47 -27.96
N PHE A 351 6.87 -27.59 -27.97
CA PHE A 351 6.27 -28.16 -26.77
C PHE A 351 7.34 -28.75 -25.84
N LYS A 352 8.31 -29.48 -26.41
CA LYS A 352 9.46 -30.03 -25.66
C LYS A 352 10.27 -28.92 -25.00
N ALA A 353 10.60 -27.85 -25.73
CA ALA A 353 11.33 -26.70 -25.17
C ALA A 353 10.56 -26.01 -24.03
N GLN A 354 9.23 -25.87 -24.17
CA GLN A 354 8.38 -25.35 -23.09
C GLN A 354 8.35 -26.29 -21.88
N TYR A 355 8.30 -27.60 -22.11
CA TYR A 355 8.30 -28.59 -21.03
C TYR A 355 9.63 -28.62 -20.28
N GLU A 356 10.75 -28.57 -20.99
CA GLU A 356 12.10 -28.46 -20.40
C GLU A 356 12.26 -27.15 -19.61
N SER A 357 11.77 -26.03 -20.14
CA SER A 357 11.75 -24.75 -19.41
C SER A 357 10.89 -24.82 -18.15
N MET A 358 9.73 -25.50 -18.21
CA MET A 358 8.88 -25.72 -17.05
C MET A 358 9.56 -26.58 -15.99
N ILE A 359 10.25 -27.66 -16.38
CA ILE A 359 11.05 -28.49 -15.46
C ILE A 359 12.11 -27.65 -14.77
N SER A 360 12.88 -26.84 -15.52
CA SER A 360 13.91 -25.96 -14.94
C SER A 360 13.29 -25.02 -13.91
N LYS A 361 12.16 -24.39 -14.24
CA LYS A 361 11.46 -23.48 -13.33
C LYS A 361 10.95 -24.19 -12.07
N VAL A 362 10.45 -25.42 -12.19
CA VAL A 362 10.02 -26.22 -11.03
C VAL A 362 11.21 -26.51 -10.13
N ASN A 363 12.35 -26.94 -10.68
CA ASN A 363 13.55 -27.20 -9.90
C ASN A 363 14.08 -25.94 -9.19
N ASP A 364 14.09 -24.79 -9.88
CA ASP A 364 14.49 -23.51 -9.28
C ASP A 364 13.52 -23.09 -8.15
N LEU A 365 12.22 -23.31 -8.36
CA LEU A 365 11.21 -23.06 -7.32
C LEU A 365 11.37 -24.00 -6.13
N GLU A 366 11.69 -25.28 -6.34
CA GLU A 366 11.95 -26.23 -5.26
C GLU A 366 13.20 -25.85 -4.46
N ALA A 367 14.29 -25.48 -5.15
CA ALA A 367 15.51 -25.01 -4.50
C ALA A 367 15.27 -23.74 -3.67
N THR A 368 14.60 -22.74 -4.22
CA THR A 368 14.26 -21.51 -3.48
C THR A 368 13.28 -21.77 -2.34
N ASN A 369 12.36 -22.72 -2.49
CA ASN A 369 11.45 -23.09 -1.40
C ASN A 369 12.22 -23.75 -0.23
N GLN A 370 13.21 -24.58 -0.54
CA GLN A 370 14.07 -25.20 0.46
C GLN A 370 14.88 -24.13 1.23
N THR A 371 15.50 -23.18 0.54
CA THR A 371 16.25 -22.10 1.21
C THR A 371 15.34 -21.24 2.08
N LEU A 372 14.15 -20.89 1.62
CA LEU A 372 13.17 -20.12 2.40
C LEU A 372 12.71 -20.87 3.67
N ARG A 373 12.57 -22.20 3.61
CA ARG A 373 12.25 -23.01 4.80
C ARG A 373 13.38 -23.01 5.81
N GLU A 374 14.62 -23.15 5.36
CA GLU A 374 15.80 -23.12 6.23
C GLU A 374 15.98 -21.75 6.89
N GLU A 375 15.79 -20.66 6.14
CA GLU A 375 15.80 -19.30 6.68
C GLU A 375 14.68 -19.07 7.69
N ALA A 376 13.45 -19.52 7.40
CA ALA A 376 12.33 -19.42 8.33
C ALA A 376 12.59 -20.18 9.64
N GLN A 377 13.20 -21.37 9.55
CA GLN A 377 13.59 -22.15 10.74
C GLN A 377 14.68 -21.44 11.54
N LYS A 378 15.68 -20.85 10.86
CA LYS A 378 16.74 -20.05 11.50
C LYS A 378 16.17 -18.84 12.23
N TYR A 379 15.30 -18.05 11.59
CA TYR A 379 14.68 -16.90 12.23
C TYR A 379 13.79 -17.28 13.41
N ALA A 380 13.08 -18.42 13.34
CA ALA A 380 12.31 -18.93 14.46
C ALA A 380 13.19 -19.33 15.66
N ALA A 381 14.33 -19.95 15.39
CA ALA A 381 15.33 -20.29 16.41
C ALA A 381 15.95 -19.03 17.03
N ASP A 382 16.37 -18.06 16.22
CA ASP A 382 16.94 -16.79 16.68
C ASP A 382 15.95 -16.01 17.53
N ARG A 383 14.67 -15.90 17.11
CA ARG A 383 13.62 -15.25 17.91
C ARG A 383 13.42 -15.94 19.26
N THR A 384 13.48 -17.27 19.30
CA THR A 384 13.34 -18.03 20.56
C THR A 384 14.53 -17.77 21.47
N ARG A 385 15.75 -17.74 20.92
CA ARG A 385 16.98 -17.43 21.64
C ARG A 385 16.97 -16.00 22.20
N PHE A 386 16.59 -15.01 21.40
CA PHE A 386 16.49 -13.62 21.88
C PHE A 386 15.45 -13.47 22.98
N ARG A 387 14.31 -14.15 22.86
CA ARG A 387 13.29 -14.14 23.92
C ARG A 387 13.85 -14.74 25.22
N GLN A 388 14.52 -15.89 25.15
CA GLN A 388 15.17 -16.50 26.31
C GLN A 388 16.22 -15.58 26.93
N GLN A 389 17.05 -14.94 26.11
CA GLN A 389 18.06 -14.01 26.59
C GLN A 389 17.43 -12.81 27.32
N ILE A 390 16.37 -12.20 26.79
CA ILE A 390 15.67 -11.10 27.45
C ILE A 390 15.01 -11.58 28.76
N ASP A 391 14.38 -12.77 28.75
CA ASP A 391 13.77 -13.35 29.94
C ASP A 391 14.83 -13.62 31.03
N ASP A 392 16.03 -14.04 30.66
CA ASP A 392 17.12 -14.31 31.58
C ASP A 392 17.77 -13.01 32.10
N GLU A 393 18.05 -12.03 31.24
CA GLU A 393 18.58 -10.71 31.63
C GLU A 393 17.60 -9.96 32.55
N THR A 394 16.30 -10.02 32.27
CA THR A 394 15.28 -9.41 33.14
C THR A 394 15.19 -10.11 34.49
N ARG A 395 15.26 -11.44 34.54
CA ARG A 395 15.32 -12.20 35.80
C ARG A 395 16.57 -11.87 36.61
N GLU A 396 17.72 -11.76 35.96
CA GLU A 396 18.98 -11.40 36.61
C GLU A 396 18.91 -9.98 37.19
N SER A 397 18.40 -9.01 36.41
CA SER A 397 18.20 -7.63 36.87
C SER A 397 17.23 -7.53 38.05
N ILE A 398 16.12 -8.28 38.01
CA ILE A 398 15.17 -8.36 39.14
C ILE A 398 15.90 -8.91 40.38
N SER A 399 16.61 -10.03 40.24
CA SER A 399 17.33 -10.66 41.36
C SER A 399 18.40 -9.75 41.96
N GLU A 400 19.13 -9.00 41.12
CA GLU A 400 20.11 -8.03 41.59
C GLU A 400 19.43 -6.88 42.35
N SER A 401 18.33 -6.34 41.82
CA SER A 401 17.57 -5.26 42.47
C SER A 401 16.99 -5.69 43.82
N GLU A 402 16.44 -6.90 43.91
CA GLU A 402 15.95 -7.49 45.16
C GLU A 402 17.08 -7.65 46.19
N THR A 403 18.26 -8.08 45.74
CA THR A 403 19.45 -8.19 46.60
C THR A 403 19.91 -6.82 47.11
N GLN A 404 19.88 -5.79 46.27
CA GLN A 404 20.22 -4.42 46.68
C GLN A 404 19.21 -3.85 47.68
N ILE A 405 17.91 -4.10 47.46
CA ILE A 405 16.83 -3.72 48.39
C ILE A 405 17.04 -4.40 49.75
N ALA A 406 17.28 -5.72 49.77
CA ALA A 406 17.50 -6.45 51.02
C ALA A 406 18.71 -5.93 51.83
N ARG A 407 19.78 -5.51 51.14
CA ARG A 407 20.93 -4.85 51.77
C ARG A 407 20.55 -3.49 52.35
N ALA A 408 19.85 -2.65 51.58
CA ALA A 408 19.40 -1.34 52.04
C ALA A 408 18.43 -1.43 53.24
N GLU A 409 17.54 -2.41 53.25
CA GLU A 409 16.64 -2.68 54.38
C GLU A 409 17.42 -3.07 55.65
N THR A 410 18.44 -3.91 55.49
CA THR A 410 19.33 -4.30 56.60
C THR A 410 20.09 -3.10 57.17
N ASP A 411 20.63 -2.24 56.30
CA ASP A 411 21.33 -1.03 56.73
C ASP A 411 20.38 -0.01 57.36
N LEU A 412 19.15 0.15 56.85
CA LEU A 412 18.12 0.98 57.47
C LEU A 412 17.73 0.48 58.87
N ALA A 413 17.60 -0.84 59.05
CA ALA A 413 17.37 -1.43 60.36
C ALA A 413 18.53 -1.13 61.33
N ARG A 414 19.78 -1.23 60.85
CA ARG A 414 20.97 -0.88 61.64
C ARG A 414 20.97 0.61 62.03
N ILE A 415 20.70 1.51 61.09
CA ILE A 415 20.65 2.97 61.34
C ILE A 415 19.52 3.31 62.33
N ARG A 416 18.36 2.65 62.22
CA ARG A 416 17.25 2.80 63.18
C ARG A 416 17.70 2.43 64.59
N ASN A 417 18.32 1.26 64.77
CA ASN A 417 18.79 0.82 66.08
C ASN A 417 19.82 1.80 66.68
N VAL A 418 20.83 2.21 65.90
CA VAL A 418 21.85 3.18 66.36
C VAL A 418 21.22 4.52 66.74
N ARG A 419 20.25 5.01 65.96
CA ARG A 419 19.53 6.25 66.27
C ARG A 419 18.73 6.13 67.56
N ASP A 420 18.07 5.00 67.78
CA ASP A 420 17.28 4.76 68.98
C ASP A 420 18.18 4.66 70.23
N GLU A 421 19.34 4.02 70.12
CA GLU A 421 20.38 3.99 71.15
C GLU A 421 20.89 5.41 71.48
N LEU A 422 21.26 6.20 70.46
CA LEU A 422 21.73 7.59 70.66
C LEU A 422 20.66 8.48 71.29
N ASN A 423 19.39 8.32 70.88
CA ASN A 423 18.27 9.05 71.48
C ASN A 423 18.08 8.68 72.96
N ALA A 424 18.23 7.41 73.31
CA ALA A 424 18.18 6.96 74.69
C ALA A 424 19.32 7.56 75.52
N GLU A 425 20.57 7.52 75.03
CA GLU A 425 21.72 8.16 75.68
C GLU A 425 21.53 9.67 75.86
N LEU A 426 21.01 10.35 74.84
CA LEU A 426 20.75 11.79 74.87
C LEU A 426 19.70 12.14 75.93
N ASN A 427 18.62 11.37 76.04
CA ASN A 427 17.62 11.55 77.08
C ASN A 427 18.20 11.32 78.48
N ILE A 428 19.05 10.31 78.67
CA ILE A 428 19.76 10.08 79.94
C ILE A 428 20.66 11.27 80.28
N ARG A 429 21.43 11.80 79.31
CA ARG A 429 22.28 12.98 79.54
C ARG A 429 21.49 14.22 79.89
N LYS A 430 20.37 14.48 79.20
CA LYS A 430 19.47 15.61 79.50
C LYS A 430 18.93 15.53 80.92
N THR A 431 18.41 14.37 81.33
CA THR A 431 17.89 14.20 82.70
C THR A 431 18.99 14.36 83.76
N HIS A 432 20.22 13.88 83.50
CA HIS A 432 21.36 14.14 84.38
C HIS A 432 21.73 15.63 84.45
N GLU A 433 21.70 16.35 83.34
CA GLU A 433 21.98 17.78 83.31
C GLU A 433 20.89 18.59 84.05
N GLU A 434 19.62 18.24 83.85
CA GLU A 434 18.49 18.83 84.58
C GLU A 434 18.61 18.59 86.09
N ASN A 435 18.92 17.36 86.51
CA ASN A 435 19.18 17.05 87.92
C ASN A 435 20.37 17.82 88.48
N ARG A 436 21.44 18.00 87.70
CA ARG A 436 22.62 18.80 88.10
C ARG A 436 22.27 20.27 88.26
N LYS A 437 21.46 20.84 87.36
CA LYS A 437 20.96 22.22 87.46
C LYS A 437 20.10 22.39 88.71
N LEU A 438 19.14 21.49 88.93
CA LEU A 438 18.30 21.50 90.12
C LEU A 438 19.13 21.43 91.41
N SER A 439 20.14 20.55 91.46
CA SER A 439 21.04 20.44 92.61
C SER A 439 21.88 21.71 92.82
N ALA A 440 22.35 22.35 91.74
CA ALA A 440 23.08 23.61 91.82
C ALA A 440 22.18 24.76 92.30
N ASP A 441 20.93 24.82 91.84
CA ASP A 441 19.94 25.81 92.28
C ASP A 441 19.61 25.63 93.77
N GLN A 442 19.40 24.40 94.23
CA GLN A 442 19.19 24.10 95.65
C GLN A 442 20.41 24.47 96.52
N ALA A 443 21.63 24.18 96.04
CA ALA A 443 22.84 24.57 96.76
C ALA A 443 22.98 26.10 96.88
N LYS A 444 22.61 26.83 95.82
CA LYS A 444 22.58 28.28 95.80
C LYS A 444 21.52 28.83 96.76
N GLU A 445 20.31 28.28 96.76
CA GLU A 445 19.25 28.66 97.70
C GLU A 445 19.67 28.44 99.17
N LEU A 446 20.34 27.31 99.46
CA LEU A 446 20.89 27.06 100.80
C LEU A 446 22.01 28.04 101.18
N ALA A 447 22.86 28.43 100.23
CA ALA A 447 23.90 29.45 100.47
C ALA A 447 23.27 30.83 100.73
N ASP A 448 22.30 31.24 99.91
CA ASP A 448 21.57 32.51 100.07
C ASP A 448 20.81 32.54 101.41
N ALA A 449 20.20 31.43 101.83
CA ALA A 449 19.54 31.32 103.13
C ALA A 449 20.52 31.39 104.31
N ARG A 450 21.72 30.80 104.18
CA ARG A 450 22.79 30.92 105.17
C ARG A 450 23.28 32.37 105.27
N ASP A 451 23.53 33.02 104.14
CA ASP A 451 23.97 34.42 104.10
C ASP A 451 22.91 35.35 104.72
N ALA A 452 21.62 35.13 104.44
CA ALA A 452 20.54 35.88 105.06
C ALA A 452 20.51 35.70 106.58
N ARG A 453 20.71 34.47 107.07
CA ARG A 453 20.79 34.18 108.51
C ARG A 453 22.01 34.80 109.17
N ILE A 454 23.18 34.75 108.52
CA ILE A 454 24.40 35.41 109.00
C ILE A 454 24.14 36.91 109.13
N ARG A 455 23.59 37.56 108.09
CA ARG A 455 23.24 38.99 108.14
C ARG A 455 22.27 39.32 109.27
N SER A 456 21.26 38.49 109.50
CA SER A 456 20.31 38.65 110.61
C SER A 456 21.02 38.60 111.97
N LEU A 457 21.89 37.61 112.19
CA LEU A 457 22.65 37.47 113.44
C LEU A 457 23.67 38.60 113.63
N GLU A 458 24.32 39.05 112.56
CA GLU A 458 25.22 40.21 112.59
C GLU A 458 24.49 41.49 113.01
N SER A 459 23.23 41.65 112.60
CA SER A 459 22.39 42.79 113.00
C SER A 459 21.91 42.75 114.46
N GLU A 460 21.87 41.57 115.09
CA GLU A 460 21.51 41.40 116.51
C GLU A 460 22.70 41.62 117.46
N LEU A 461 23.94 41.61 116.94
CA LEU A 461 25.17 41.82 117.71
C LEU A 461 25.64 43.29 117.75
N GLN A 462 24.97 44.18 117.01
CA GLN A 462 25.12 45.64 117.08
C GLN A 462 24.05 46.25 117.96
#